data_AF-A0A7J9VUV9-F1
#
_entry.id   AF-A0A7J9VUV9-F1
#
_cell.length_a   1.000
_cell.length_b   1.000
_cell.length_c   1.000
_cell.angle_alpha   90.00
_cell.angle_beta   90.00
_cell.angle_gamma   90.00
#
_symmetry.space_group_name_H-M   'P 1'
#
loop_
_entity.id
_entity.type
_entity.pdbx_description
1 polymer ?
#
loop_
_entity_poly.entity_id
_entity_poly.type
_entity_poly.pdbx_seq_one_letter_code
_entity_poly.pdbx_strand_id
1 'polypeptide(L)'
;MAAEDAVAAQQSAVGRLAERRDRLVAELAEAQDVSVELAEQRQTALERRAELRRQRAAARAFERRQERAEEEAAQQQAEPEPAPEPEPEPQPAPEPVSQDPRDIAWSMMASYGWASQTEFDCLDALYISESNWDPLAVNPSSGAYGIPQSLPAEKMAAAGDDWRTNPVTQLEWGLAYIQERYGTPCSAWSFKQANNWY
;
A
#
# COMPACT_ATOMS: atom_id res chain seq x y z
N MET A 1 36.20 28.41 -1.83
CA MET A 1 36.99 28.09 -3.03
C MET A 1 36.33 26.98 -3.85
N ALA A 2 36.51 25.67 -3.61
CA ALA A 2 35.97 24.63 -4.51
C ALA A 2 34.45 24.63 -4.76
N ALA A 3 33.63 24.97 -3.76
CA ALA A 3 32.17 25.06 -3.92
C ALA A 3 31.74 26.31 -4.72
N GLU A 4 32.48 27.41 -4.60
CA GLU A 4 32.21 28.66 -5.34
C GLU A 4 32.58 28.51 -6.81
N ASP A 5 33.68 27.81 -7.10
CA ASP A 5 34.11 27.48 -8.47
C ASP A 5 33.10 26.58 -9.18
N ALA A 6 32.51 25.62 -8.45
CA ALA A 6 31.46 24.75 -8.98
C ALA A 6 30.16 25.53 -9.31
N VAL A 7 29.76 26.45 -8.45
CA VAL A 7 28.60 27.33 -8.69
C VAL A 7 28.85 28.26 -9.88
N ALA A 8 30.05 28.85 -10.00
CA ALA A 8 30.43 29.70 -11.13
C ALA A 8 30.44 28.92 -12.46
N ALA A 9 30.92 27.68 -12.46
CA ALA A 9 30.88 26.79 -13.61
C ALA A 9 29.44 26.43 -14.03
N GLN A 10 28.57 26.15 -13.06
CA GLN A 10 27.16 25.87 -13.29
C GLN A 10 26.42 27.09 -13.89
N GLN A 11 26.65 28.28 -13.33
CA GLN A 11 26.06 29.52 -13.85
C GLN A 11 26.53 29.82 -15.27
N SER A 12 27.81 29.62 -15.56
CA SER A 12 28.37 29.78 -16.91
C SER A 12 27.75 28.78 -17.91
N ALA A 13 27.49 27.54 -17.47
CA ALA A 13 26.83 26.54 -18.31
C ALA A 13 25.36 26.90 -18.59
N VAL A 14 24.64 27.40 -17.58
CA VAL A 14 23.27 27.93 -17.76
C VAL A 14 23.25 29.10 -18.73
N GLY A 15 24.21 30.02 -18.63
CA GLY A 15 24.37 31.14 -19.56
C GLY A 15 24.54 30.68 -21.02
N ARG A 16 25.45 29.72 -21.26
CA ARG A 16 25.65 29.14 -22.60
C ARG A 16 24.40 28.44 -23.15
N LEU A 17 23.60 27.80 -22.29
CA LEU A 17 22.34 27.18 -22.70
C LEU A 17 21.28 28.23 -23.07
N ALA A 18 21.22 29.34 -22.34
CA ALA A 18 20.33 30.46 -22.67
C ALA A 18 20.69 31.08 -24.03
N GLU A 19 21.96 31.37 -24.27
CA GLU A 19 22.44 31.91 -25.56
C GLU A 19 22.10 30.96 -26.74
N ARG A 20 22.30 29.65 -26.54
CA ARG A 20 21.98 28.65 -27.56
C ARG A 20 20.49 28.58 -27.83
N ARG A 21 19.65 28.68 -26.81
CA ARG A 21 18.19 28.75 -26.96
C ARG A 21 17.82 29.99 -27.78
N ASP A 22 18.32 31.17 -27.43
CA ASP A 22 17.94 32.42 -28.08
C ASP A 22 18.31 32.41 -29.58
N ARG A 23 19.47 31.83 -29.92
CA ARG A 23 19.85 31.59 -31.31
C ARG A 23 18.87 30.66 -32.05
N LEU A 24 18.48 29.55 -31.43
CA LEU A 24 17.53 28.61 -32.03
C LEU A 24 16.15 29.23 -32.24
N VAL A 25 15.72 30.12 -31.34
CA VAL A 25 14.46 30.86 -31.50
C VAL A 25 14.54 31.81 -32.69
N ALA A 26 15.66 32.54 -32.84
CA ALA A 26 15.87 33.42 -33.99
C ALA A 26 15.88 32.65 -35.32
N GLU A 27 16.62 31.53 -35.40
CA GLU A 27 16.65 30.65 -36.57
C GLU A 27 15.26 30.06 -36.90
N LEU A 28 14.48 29.69 -35.89
CA LEU A 28 13.11 29.21 -36.07
C LEU A 28 12.16 30.30 -36.58
N ALA A 29 12.32 31.53 -36.08
CA ALA A 29 11.51 32.67 -36.50
C ALA A 29 11.76 32.99 -37.99
N GLU A 30 13.03 33.02 -38.40
CA GLU A 30 13.43 33.22 -39.80
C GLU A 30 12.88 32.10 -40.71
N ALA A 31 13.02 30.83 -40.31
CA ALA A 31 12.52 29.70 -41.10
C ALA A 31 10.98 29.71 -41.25
N GLN A 32 10.25 30.33 -40.32
CA GLN A 32 8.79 30.45 -40.35
C GLN A 32 8.29 31.79 -40.90
N ASP A 33 9.20 32.71 -41.29
CA ASP A 33 8.89 34.08 -41.72
C ASP A 33 8.04 34.85 -40.68
N VAL A 34 8.41 34.75 -39.40
CA VAL A 34 7.75 35.43 -38.27
C VAL A 34 8.76 36.21 -37.43
N SER A 35 8.28 37.17 -36.62
CA SER A 35 9.15 37.89 -35.69
C SER A 35 9.64 37.00 -34.55
N VAL A 36 10.85 37.27 -34.04
CA VAL A 36 11.43 36.58 -32.87
C VAL A 36 10.50 36.67 -31.66
N GLU A 37 9.92 37.84 -31.40
CA GLU A 37 8.96 38.05 -30.30
C GLU A 37 7.73 37.14 -30.43
N LEU A 38 7.18 37.00 -31.64
CA LEU A 38 6.03 36.12 -31.88
C LEU A 38 6.42 34.63 -31.72
N ALA A 39 7.63 34.26 -32.14
CA ALA A 39 8.16 32.91 -31.96
C ALA A 39 8.35 32.57 -30.47
N GLU A 40 8.87 33.50 -29.67
CA GLU A 40 9.00 33.37 -28.21
C GLU A 40 7.64 33.22 -27.53
N GLN A 41 6.70 34.11 -27.85
CA GLN A 41 5.33 34.04 -27.31
C GLN A 41 4.67 32.70 -27.63
N ARG A 42 4.85 32.19 -28.86
CA ARG A 42 4.35 30.87 -29.28
C ARG A 42 5.02 29.74 -28.51
N GLN A 43 6.34 29.80 -28.31
CA GLN A 43 7.07 28.79 -27.56
C GLN A 43 6.65 28.76 -26.08
N THR A 44 6.60 29.91 -25.42
CA THR A 44 6.12 30.00 -24.03
C THR A 44 4.67 29.53 -23.91
N ALA A 45 3.81 29.85 -24.89
CA ALA A 45 2.44 29.35 -24.90
C ALA A 45 2.37 27.82 -25.06
N LEU A 46 3.25 27.23 -25.87
CA LEU A 46 3.35 25.77 -26.02
C LEU A 46 3.88 25.10 -24.74
N GLU A 47 4.90 25.67 -24.11
CA GLU A 47 5.44 25.19 -22.82
C GLU A 47 4.38 25.26 -21.72
N ARG A 48 3.67 26.38 -21.59
CA ARG A 48 2.57 26.53 -20.63
C ARG A 48 1.43 25.55 -20.91
N ARG A 49 1.10 25.31 -22.19
CA ARG A 49 0.10 24.29 -22.58
C ARG A 49 0.57 22.87 -22.26
N ALA A 50 1.84 22.57 -22.48
CA ALA A 50 2.42 21.28 -22.15
C ALA A 50 2.43 21.04 -20.64
N GLU A 51 2.78 22.05 -19.86
CA GLU A 51 2.76 22.00 -18.40
C GLU A 51 1.33 21.82 -17.86
N LEU A 52 0.37 22.60 -18.33
CA LEU A 52 -1.03 22.42 -17.97
C LEU A 52 -1.57 21.03 -18.37
N ARG A 53 -1.11 20.47 -19.50
CA ARG A 53 -1.45 19.09 -19.88
C ARG A 53 -0.83 18.07 -18.93
N ARG A 54 0.42 18.24 -18.50
CA ARG A 54 1.07 17.37 -17.50
C ARG A 54 0.36 17.44 -16.16
N GLN A 55 0.05 18.64 -15.68
CA GLN A 55 -0.69 18.84 -14.43
C GLN A 55 -2.08 18.20 -14.50
N ARG A 56 -2.83 18.41 -15.59
CA ARG A 56 -4.13 17.76 -15.79
C ARG A 56 -4.02 16.25 -15.91
N ALA A 57 -2.99 15.74 -16.58
CA ALA A 57 -2.75 14.30 -16.68
C ALA A 57 -2.41 13.69 -15.31
N ALA A 58 -1.60 14.39 -14.51
CA ALA A 58 -1.27 14.00 -13.14
C ALA A 58 -2.49 14.03 -12.22
N ALA A 59 -3.29 15.11 -12.26
CA ALA A 59 -4.54 15.22 -11.52
C ALA A 59 -5.52 14.08 -11.88
N ARG A 60 -5.73 13.84 -13.18
CA ARG A 60 -6.56 12.71 -13.65
C ARG A 60 -5.99 11.35 -13.28
N ALA A 61 -4.66 11.20 -13.21
CA ALA A 61 -4.02 9.96 -12.80
C ALA A 61 -4.17 9.74 -11.28
N PHE A 62 -4.16 10.82 -10.50
CA PHE A 62 -4.44 10.80 -9.07
C PHE A 62 -5.92 10.47 -8.81
N GLU A 63 -6.85 11.17 -9.48
CA GLU A 63 -8.29 10.86 -9.44
C GLU A 63 -8.55 9.39 -9.81
N ARG A 64 -8.01 8.88 -10.93
CA ARG A 64 -8.13 7.46 -11.30
C ARG A 64 -7.49 6.48 -10.31
N ARG A 65 -6.52 6.92 -9.51
CA ARG A 65 -5.96 6.09 -8.42
C ARG A 65 -6.90 6.09 -7.22
N GLN A 66 -7.51 7.22 -6.90
CA GLN A 66 -8.54 7.29 -5.86
C GLN A 66 -9.79 6.52 -6.27
N GLU A 67 -10.31 6.70 -7.48
CA GLU A 67 -11.45 5.94 -8.02
C GLU A 67 -11.16 4.43 -8.01
N ARG A 68 -9.97 3.99 -8.42
CA ARG A 68 -9.62 2.56 -8.30
C ARG A 68 -9.49 2.09 -6.86
N ALA A 69 -8.95 2.91 -5.96
CA ALA A 69 -8.90 2.53 -4.55
C ALA A 69 -10.30 2.47 -3.92
N GLU A 70 -11.21 3.36 -4.33
CA GLU A 70 -12.61 3.35 -3.93
C GLU A 70 -13.38 2.17 -4.57
N GLU A 71 -13.14 1.87 -5.84
CA GLU A 71 -13.69 0.69 -6.53
C GLU A 71 -13.14 -0.61 -5.95
N GLU A 72 -11.85 -0.68 -5.60
CA GLU A 72 -11.26 -1.82 -4.90
C GLU A 72 -11.84 -1.95 -3.49
N ALA A 73 -12.06 -0.84 -2.77
CA ALA A 73 -12.72 -0.84 -1.47
C ALA A 73 -14.21 -1.22 -1.58
N ALA A 74 -14.90 -0.82 -2.64
CA ALA A 74 -16.29 -1.16 -2.91
C ALA A 74 -16.43 -2.61 -3.41
N GLN A 75 -15.50 -3.12 -4.22
CA GLN A 75 -15.45 -4.53 -4.62
C GLN A 75 -15.14 -5.43 -3.43
N GLN A 76 -14.25 -5.04 -2.51
CA GLN A 76 -14.07 -5.76 -1.25
C GLN A 76 -15.35 -5.76 -0.37
N GLN A 77 -16.28 -4.82 -0.58
CA GLN A 77 -17.57 -4.79 0.11
C GLN A 77 -18.70 -5.45 -0.69
N ALA A 78 -18.53 -5.63 -2.00
CA ALA A 78 -19.55 -6.13 -2.94
C ALA A 78 -19.21 -7.51 -3.52
N GLU A 79 -18.02 -8.03 -3.26
CA GLU A 79 -17.67 -9.42 -3.52
C GLU A 79 -18.68 -10.26 -2.73
N PRO A 80 -19.52 -11.06 -3.43
CA PRO A 80 -20.49 -11.89 -2.75
C PRO A 80 -19.71 -12.83 -1.84
N GLU A 81 -20.19 -12.94 -0.60
CA GLU A 81 -19.86 -14.04 0.29
C GLU A 81 -19.72 -15.31 -0.56
N PRO A 82 -18.57 -16.03 -0.52
CA PRO A 82 -18.40 -17.21 -1.34
C PRO A 82 -19.61 -18.13 -1.09
N ALA A 83 -20.28 -18.55 -2.17
CA ALA A 83 -21.32 -19.56 -2.07
C ALA A 83 -20.74 -20.74 -1.29
N PRO A 84 -21.43 -21.25 -0.26
CA PRO A 84 -20.87 -22.20 0.67
C PRO A 84 -20.35 -23.42 -0.10
N GLU A 85 -19.03 -23.56 -0.11
CA GLU A 85 -18.36 -24.83 -0.39
C GLU A 85 -18.95 -25.86 0.61
N PRO A 86 -19.23 -27.12 0.21
CA PRO A 86 -19.98 -28.06 1.04
C PRO A 86 -19.39 -28.10 2.45
N GLU A 87 -20.24 -27.68 3.38
CA GLU A 87 -20.01 -27.63 4.82
C GLU A 87 -19.29 -28.92 5.25
N PRO A 88 -18.00 -28.86 5.64
CA PRO A 88 -17.44 -29.95 6.41
C PRO A 88 -18.27 -30.03 7.69
N GLU A 89 -18.75 -31.23 8.01
CA GLU A 89 -19.62 -31.51 9.16
C GLU A 89 -19.18 -30.73 10.40
N PRO A 90 -20.13 -30.20 11.19
CA PRO A 90 -19.82 -29.37 12.34
C PRO A 90 -18.93 -30.16 13.30
N GLN A 91 -17.64 -29.81 13.31
CA GLN A 91 -16.76 -30.25 14.36
C GLN A 91 -17.22 -29.52 15.63
N PRO A 92 -17.38 -30.25 16.75
CA PRO A 92 -17.86 -29.65 17.98
C PRO A 92 -16.95 -28.46 18.33
N ALA A 93 -17.56 -27.30 18.57
CA ALA A 93 -16.87 -26.13 19.07
C ALA A 93 -16.00 -26.55 20.28
N PRO A 94 -14.68 -26.35 20.24
CA PRO A 94 -13.89 -26.52 21.45
C PRO A 94 -14.38 -25.47 22.44
N GLU A 95 -14.65 -25.90 23.68
CA GLU A 95 -14.89 -25.03 24.82
C GLU A 95 -13.82 -23.93 24.89
N PRO A 96 -14.05 -22.77 25.55
CA PRO A 96 -13.05 -21.71 25.65
C PRO A 96 -11.86 -22.23 26.47
N VAL A 97 -10.90 -22.85 25.78
CA VAL A 97 -9.70 -23.36 26.40
C VAL A 97 -8.80 -22.16 26.62
N SER A 98 -8.31 -22.01 27.85
CA SER A 98 -7.22 -21.09 28.19
C SER A 98 -5.90 -21.54 27.54
N GLN A 99 -5.91 -21.75 26.22
CA GLN A 99 -4.72 -22.06 25.44
C GLN A 99 -4.10 -20.76 24.97
N ASP A 100 -2.78 -20.70 25.00
CA ASP A 100 -2.02 -19.60 24.42
C ASP A 100 -2.41 -19.49 22.93
N PRO A 101 -2.86 -18.31 22.45
CA PRO A 101 -3.17 -18.11 21.04
C PRO A 101 -2.04 -18.53 20.07
N ARG A 102 -0.79 -18.54 20.55
CA ARG A 102 0.37 -19.06 19.81
C ARG A 102 0.26 -20.54 19.47
N ASP A 103 -0.16 -21.37 20.42
CA ASP A 103 -0.29 -22.82 20.22
C ASP A 103 -1.38 -23.13 19.19
N ILE A 104 -2.49 -22.37 19.27
CA ILE A 104 -3.59 -22.44 18.31
C ILE A 104 -3.07 -22.09 16.91
N ALA A 105 -2.39 -20.95 16.77
CA ALA A 105 -1.83 -20.50 15.50
C ALA A 105 -0.86 -21.52 14.92
N TRP A 106 0.06 -22.05 15.74
CA TRP A 106 1.01 -23.08 15.32
C TRP A 106 0.30 -24.31 14.73
N SER A 107 -0.78 -24.77 15.36
CA SER A 107 -1.56 -25.91 14.86
C SER A 107 -2.24 -25.62 13.52
N MET A 108 -2.75 -24.39 13.33
CA MET A 108 -3.46 -23.97 12.13
C MET A 108 -2.52 -23.76 10.94
N MET A 109 -1.31 -23.22 11.17
CA MET A 109 -0.32 -22.90 10.13
C MET A 109 0.06 -24.10 9.25
N ALA A 110 -0.03 -25.32 9.78
CA ALA A 110 0.23 -26.53 9.01
C ALA A 110 -0.72 -26.69 7.80
N SER A 111 -1.99 -26.30 7.95
CA SER A 111 -2.98 -26.36 6.87
C SER A 111 -2.68 -25.40 5.71
N TYR A 112 -1.95 -24.31 5.99
CA TYR A 112 -1.51 -23.31 5.02
C TYR A 112 -0.16 -23.67 4.36
N GLY A 113 0.45 -24.79 4.73
CA GLY A 113 1.79 -25.16 4.29
C GLY A 113 2.92 -24.40 4.99
N TRP A 114 2.64 -23.71 6.11
CA TRP A 114 3.61 -22.91 6.87
C TRP A 114 4.11 -23.64 8.12
N ALA A 115 4.29 -24.96 8.06
CA ALA A 115 4.70 -25.80 9.19
C ALA A 115 6.20 -25.68 9.56
N SER A 116 6.77 -24.48 9.45
CA SER A 116 8.18 -24.21 9.76
C SER A 116 8.32 -23.22 10.91
N GLN A 117 9.36 -23.40 11.74
CA GLN A 117 9.67 -22.47 12.82
C GLN A 117 9.87 -21.04 12.30
N THR A 118 10.52 -20.88 11.16
CA THR A 118 10.79 -19.56 10.57
C THR A 118 9.50 -18.81 10.24
N GLU A 119 8.51 -19.45 9.65
CA GLU A 119 7.22 -18.82 9.38
C GLU A 119 6.50 -18.45 10.68
N PHE A 120 6.57 -19.31 11.69
CA PHE A 120 5.99 -19.00 12.99
C PHE A 120 6.69 -17.83 13.70
N ASP A 121 8.02 -17.76 13.67
CA ASP A 121 8.77 -16.64 14.27
C ASP A 121 8.39 -15.30 13.62
N CYS A 122 8.16 -15.30 12.29
CA CYS A 122 7.64 -14.14 11.58
C CYS A 122 6.21 -13.78 11.99
N LEU A 123 5.34 -14.78 12.16
CA LEU A 123 3.97 -14.58 12.64
C LEU A 123 3.94 -14.03 14.06
N ASP A 124 4.77 -14.57 14.96
CA ASP A 124 4.89 -14.14 16.34
C ASP A 124 5.36 -12.69 16.43
N ALA A 125 6.40 -12.31 15.68
CA ALA A 125 6.84 -10.93 15.60
C ALA A 125 5.74 -9.99 15.05
N LEU A 126 5.01 -10.44 14.02
CA LEU A 126 3.89 -9.71 13.45
C LEU A 126 2.81 -9.47 14.50
N TYR A 127 2.24 -10.50 15.10
CA TYR A 127 1.14 -10.35 16.07
C TYR A 127 1.57 -9.76 17.41
N ILE A 128 2.83 -9.92 17.84
CA ILE A 128 3.38 -9.17 18.97
C ILE A 128 3.25 -7.66 18.72
N SER A 129 3.67 -7.22 17.53
CA SER A 129 3.63 -5.80 17.16
C SER A 129 2.25 -5.27 16.77
N GLU A 130 1.26 -6.14 16.55
CA GLU A 130 -0.14 -5.74 16.35
C GLU A 130 -0.88 -5.59 17.69
N SER A 131 -0.86 -6.63 18.52
CA SER A 131 -1.76 -6.76 19.68
C SER A 131 -1.10 -7.37 20.91
N ASN A 132 0.17 -7.77 20.81
CA ASN A 132 0.80 -8.65 21.79
C ASN A 132 0.00 -9.96 22.01
N TRP A 133 -0.61 -10.48 20.94
CA TRP A 133 -1.48 -11.67 20.95
C TRP A 133 -2.74 -11.56 21.82
N ASP A 134 -3.16 -10.34 22.19
CA ASP A 134 -4.37 -10.13 22.98
C ASP A 134 -5.62 -10.15 22.07
N PRO A 135 -6.55 -11.13 22.24
CA PRO A 135 -7.78 -11.20 21.44
C PRO A 135 -8.77 -10.08 21.75
N LEU A 136 -8.56 -9.30 22.80
CA LEU A 136 -9.37 -8.14 23.17
C LEU A 136 -8.65 -6.81 22.89
N ALA A 137 -7.48 -6.84 22.25
CA ALA A 137 -6.71 -5.63 21.96
C ALA A 137 -7.52 -4.67 21.09
N VAL A 138 -7.61 -3.42 21.52
CA VAL A 138 -8.23 -2.33 20.75
C VAL A 138 -7.23 -1.21 20.57
N ASN A 139 -6.96 -0.83 19.33
CA ASN A 139 -6.23 0.40 19.07
C ASN A 139 -7.18 1.61 19.24
N PRO A 140 -6.99 2.49 20.23
CA PRO A 140 -7.92 3.58 20.50
C PRO A 140 -7.94 4.66 19.41
N SER A 141 -6.90 4.75 18.58
CA SER A 141 -6.81 5.78 17.53
C SER A 141 -7.49 5.33 16.24
N SER A 142 -7.37 4.05 15.88
CA SER A 142 -7.89 3.50 14.61
C SER A 142 -9.15 2.64 14.77
N GLY A 143 -9.41 2.11 15.97
CA GLY A 143 -10.47 1.12 16.20
C GLY A 143 -10.11 -0.31 15.76
N ALA A 144 -8.87 -0.57 15.36
CA ALA A 144 -8.41 -1.92 15.01
C ALA A 144 -8.54 -2.88 16.20
N TYR A 145 -8.96 -4.13 15.94
CA TYR A 145 -9.39 -5.07 16.99
C TYR A 145 -8.73 -6.45 16.91
N GLY A 146 -8.51 -7.06 18.08
CA GLY A 146 -8.12 -8.46 18.26
C GLY A 146 -6.67 -8.75 17.91
N ILE A 147 -6.32 -10.04 17.88
CA ILE A 147 -4.97 -10.53 17.57
C ILE A 147 -4.43 -9.92 16.26
N PRO A 148 -5.16 -9.98 15.12
CA PRO A 148 -4.64 -9.49 13.85
C PRO A 148 -4.79 -7.97 13.66
N GLN A 149 -5.36 -7.25 14.64
CA GLN A 149 -5.71 -5.82 14.51
C GLN A 149 -6.51 -5.51 13.24
N SER A 150 -7.62 -6.24 13.05
CA SER A 150 -8.48 -6.09 11.87
C SER A 150 -9.18 -4.72 11.85
N LEU A 151 -9.27 -4.11 10.65
CA LEU A 151 -9.98 -2.86 10.41
C LEU A 151 -10.77 -2.92 9.07
N PRO A 152 -12.10 -2.78 9.08
CA PRO A 152 -12.98 -2.85 10.26
C PRO A 152 -12.98 -4.24 10.91
N ALA A 153 -13.17 -4.28 12.23
CA ALA A 153 -13.11 -5.50 13.03
C ALA A 153 -14.14 -6.56 12.60
N GLU A 154 -15.30 -6.09 12.10
CA GLU A 154 -16.42 -6.91 11.62
C GLU A 154 -16.04 -7.85 10.47
N LYS A 155 -14.91 -7.62 9.78
CA LYS A 155 -14.41 -8.55 8.76
C LYS A 155 -14.16 -9.96 9.31
N MET A 156 -13.81 -10.07 10.60
CA MET A 156 -13.60 -11.36 11.25
C MET A 156 -14.90 -12.17 11.42
N ALA A 157 -16.07 -11.55 11.25
CA ALA A 157 -17.35 -12.26 11.25
C ALA A 157 -17.45 -13.30 10.12
N ALA A 158 -16.68 -13.13 9.04
CA ALA A 158 -16.59 -14.13 7.97
C ALA A 158 -15.98 -15.47 8.42
N ALA A 159 -15.22 -15.48 9.53
CA ALA A 159 -14.71 -16.72 10.13
C ALA A 159 -15.64 -17.28 11.22
N GLY A 160 -16.47 -16.44 11.84
CA GLY A 160 -17.44 -16.87 12.85
C GLY A 160 -18.01 -15.71 13.67
N ASP A 161 -19.25 -15.84 14.14
CA ASP A 161 -19.98 -14.78 14.86
C ASP A 161 -19.37 -14.40 16.23
N ASP A 162 -18.55 -15.27 16.80
CA ASP A 162 -17.89 -15.12 18.11
C ASP A 162 -16.51 -14.46 18.05
N TRP A 163 -16.15 -13.91 16.88
CA TRP A 163 -14.87 -13.25 16.58
C TRP A 163 -14.44 -12.20 17.60
N ARG A 164 -15.39 -11.57 18.32
CA ARG A 164 -15.09 -10.57 19.33
C ARG A 164 -14.28 -11.13 20.49
N THR A 165 -14.44 -12.39 20.85
CA THR A 165 -13.80 -12.94 22.05
C THR A 165 -13.07 -14.25 21.82
N ASN A 166 -13.29 -14.91 20.68
CA ASN A 166 -12.69 -16.19 20.39
C ASN A 166 -11.36 -16.03 19.61
N PRO A 167 -10.19 -16.36 20.20
CA PRO A 167 -8.92 -16.29 19.50
C PRO A 167 -8.82 -17.27 18.33
N VAL A 168 -9.53 -18.41 18.36
CA VAL A 168 -9.58 -19.38 17.25
C VAL A 168 -10.14 -18.67 16.02
N THR A 169 -11.32 -18.06 16.13
CA THR A 169 -12.00 -17.33 15.05
C THR A 169 -11.15 -16.17 14.51
N GLN A 170 -10.48 -15.43 15.40
CA GLN A 170 -9.58 -14.35 14.98
C GLN A 170 -8.36 -14.85 14.21
N LEU A 171 -7.80 -16.00 14.62
CA LEU A 171 -6.66 -16.62 13.96
C LEU A 171 -7.04 -17.26 12.63
N GLU A 172 -8.21 -17.88 12.52
CA GLU A 172 -8.75 -18.37 11.25
C GLU A 172 -8.83 -17.25 10.22
N TRP A 173 -9.44 -16.12 10.59
CA TRP A 173 -9.50 -14.95 9.72
C TRP A 173 -8.10 -14.37 9.42
N GLY A 174 -7.28 -14.17 10.45
CA GLY A 174 -5.97 -13.52 10.31
C GLY A 174 -4.99 -14.33 9.45
N LEU A 175 -4.94 -15.65 9.62
CA LEU A 175 -4.09 -16.53 8.82
C LEU A 175 -4.56 -16.59 7.37
N ALA A 176 -5.87 -16.67 7.12
CA ALA A 176 -6.43 -16.61 5.76
C ALA A 176 -6.07 -15.29 5.07
N TYR A 177 -6.21 -14.16 5.78
CA TYR A 177 -5.83 -12.86 5.26
C TYR A 177 -4.33 -12.76 4.91
N ILE A 178 -3.45 -13.33 5.74
CA ILE A 178 -2.01 -13.39 5.45
C ILE A 178 -1.74 -14.17 4.16
N GLN A 179 -2.41 -15.32 3.98
CA GLN A 179 -2.25 -16.14 2.79
C GLN A 179 -2.67 -15.39 1.52
N GLU A 180 -3.84 -14.77 1.56
CA GLU A 180 -4.42 -14.07 0.41
C GLU A 180 -3.58 -12.85 0.00
N ARG A 181 -3.13 -12.06 0.99
CA ARG A 181 -2.52 -10.75 0.73
C ARG A 181 -1.00 -10.79 0.59
N TYR A 182 -0.34 -11.67 1.34
CA TYR A 182 1.12 -11.71 1.45
C TYR A 182 1.72 -13.06 1.08
N GLY A 183 0.92 -14.11 0.97
CA GLY A 183 1.37 -15.46 0.63
C GLY A 183 1.95 -16.24 1.82
N THR A 184 2.79 -15.62 2.66
CA THR A 184 3.32 -16.23 3.90
C THR A 184 3.48 -15.22 5.05
N PRO A 185 3.50 -15.69 6.31
CA PRO A 185 3.80 -14.86 7.48
C PRO A 185 5.11 -14.08 7.36
N CYS A 186 6.19 -14.68 6.85
CA CYS A 186 7.45 -13.97 6.66
C CYS A 186 7.37 -12.89 5.59
N SER A 187 6.62 -13.10 4.51
CA SER A 187 6.35 -12.04 3.52
C SER A 187 5.53 -10.90 4.14
N ALA A 188 4.53 -11.20 4.97
CA ALA A 188 3.75 -10.19 5.69
C ALA A 188 4.61 -9.38 6.67
N TRP A 189 5.45 -10.06 7.46
CA TRP A 189 6.36 -9.42 8.41
C TRP A 189 7.42 -8.57 7.72
N SER A 190 7.99 -9.05 6.61
CA SER A 190 8.94 -8.26 5.80
C SER A 190 8.28 -7.00 5.24
N PHE A 191 7.05 -7.12 4.73
CA PHE A 191 6.27 -5.97 4.28
C PHE A 191 6.05 -4.95 5.41
N LYS A 192 5.68 -5.40 6.61
CA LYS A 192 5.49 -4.52 7.77
C LYS A 192 6.78 -3.77 8.15
N GLN A 193 7.91 -4.48 8.24
CA GLN A 193 9.21 -3.88 8.58
C GLN A 193 9.68 -2.85 7.55
N ALA A 194 9.39 -3.06 6.25
CA ALA A 194 9.77 -2.12 5.20
C ALA A 194 8.95 -0.82 5.23
N ASN A 195 7.73 -0.85 5.78
CA ASN A 195 6.82 0.30 5.80
C ASN A 195 6.81 1.07 7.14
N ASN A 196 7.30 0.47 8.23
CA ASN A 196 7.41 1.10 9.56
C ASN A 196 8.84 0.99 10.09
N TRP A 197 9.81 1.64 9.44
CA TRP A 197 11.20 1.67 9.90
C TRP A 197 11.32 2.25 11.31
N TYR A 198 11.47 1.33 12.28
CA TYR A 198 11.86 1.41 13.70
C TYR A 198 11.66 2.73 14.45
#